data_AF-A0A2V5L2E5-F1
#
_entry.id   AF-A0A2V5L2E5-F1
#
_cell.length_a   1.000
_cell.length_b   1.000
_cell.length_c   1.000
_cell.angle_alpha   90.00
_cell.angle_beta   90.00
_cell.angle_gamma   90.00
#
_symmetry.space_group_name_H-M   'P 1'
#
loop_
_entity.id
_entity.type
_entity.pdbx_description
1 polymer ?
#
loop_
_entity_poly.entity_id
_entity_poly.type
_entity_poly.pdbx_seq_one_letter_code
_entity_poly.pdbx_strand_id
1 'polypeptide(L)'
;MAFTRGISHPSANSSASRLLSALEFLFGAFIVIGHNIFQVVPNEVIVLSIVGLVSIRLRDGRWSAMGLKRPSSWGRICLIALAAAALRIVVGQFVIEPVSALFWAKPTAPALANEITGNAKMALLALLLVWMFAALGEEITYRGYLLTRAADVGKRSALAYWVGIVLVSILFGYGHYYKGASGMIDSGVAGLILGTA
;
A
#
# COMPACT_ATOMS: atom_id res chain seq x y z
N MET A 1 24.56 -16.99 -34.58
CA MET A 1 23.20 -16.98 -35.15
C MET A 1 22.25 -17.55 -34.11
N ALA A 2 21.55 -16.68 -33.36
CA ALA A 2 20.36 -17.01 -32.58
C ALA A 2 19.66 -15.68 -32.25
N PHE A 3 18.70 -15.33 -33.10
CA PHE A 3 17.80 -14.20 -32.92
C PHE A 3 16.89 -14.53 -31.72
N THR A 4 17.23 -14.05 -30.52
CA THR A 4 16.21 -13.84 -29.50
C THR A 4 15.41 -12.62 -29.94
N ARG A 5 14.32 -12.86 -30.66
CA ARG A 5 13.26 -11.86 -30.86
C ARG A 5 12.86 -11.37 -29.47
N GLY A 6 13.34 -10.19 -29.11
CA GLY A 6 12.76 -9.44 -28.00
C GLY A 6 11.27 -9.36 -28.28
N ILE A 7 10.47 -9.84 -27.33
CA ILE A 7 9.04 -9.55 -27.32
C ILE A 7 8.98 -8.03 -27.29
N SER A 8 8.61 -7.43 -28.42
CA SER A 8 8.28 -6.03 -28.52
C SER A 8 7.11 -5.79 -27.58
N HIS A 9 7.38 -5.29 -26.37
CA HIS A 9 6.33 -4.85 -25.46
C HIS A 9 5.51 -3.78 -26.19
N PRO A 10 4.22 -4.03 -26.50
CA PRO A 10 3.43 -3.06 -27.23
C PRO A 10 3.13 -1.88 -26.30
N SER A 11 3.81 -0.76 -26.55
CA SER A 11 3.47 0.59 -26.10
C SER A 11 3.56 0.90 -24.59
N ALA A 12 4.76 1.20 -24.11
CA ALA A 12 4.98 1.88 -22.83
C ALA A 12 4.43 3.34 -22.77
N ASN A 13 3.59 3.79 -23.72
CA ASN A 13 3.15 5.19 -23.84
C ASN A 13 1.81 5.42 -24.56
N SER A 14 1.05 4.37 -24.94
CA SER A 14 -0.22 4.57 -25.65
C SER A 14 -1.35 5.01 -24.72
N SER A 15 -2.31 5.78 -25.24
CA SER A 15 -3.53 6.17 -24.51
C SER A 15 -4.31 4.96 -23.98
N ALA A 16 -4.29 3.83 -24.70
CA ALA A 16 -4.92 2.58 -24.27
C ALA A 16 -4.26 1.99 -23.02
N SER A 17 -2.93 1.97 -22.93
CA SER A 17 -2.22 1.50 -21.72
C SER A 17 -2.49 2.40 -20.50
N ARG A 18 -2.60 3.71 -20.73
CA ARG A 18 -2.97 4.67 -19.67
C ARG A 18 -4.40 4.47 -19.19
N LEU A 19 -5.34 4.26 -20.11
CA LEU A 19 -6.74 3.95 -19.79
C LEU A 19 -6.83 2.65 -18.99
N LEU A 20 -6.13 1.59 -19.42
CA LEU A 20 -6.10 0.33 -18.68
C LEU A 20 -5.54 0.52 -17.26
N SER A 21 -4.51 1.35 -17.08
CA SER A 21 -3.96 1.65 -15.75
C SER A 21 -4.95 2.42 -14.88
N ALA A 22 -5.71 3.36 -15.46
CA ALA A 22 -6.79 4.04 -14.75
C ALA A 22 -7.89 3.06 -14.33
N LEU A 23 -8.30 2.15 -15.23
CA LEU A 23 -9.30 1.11 -14.92
C LEU A 23 -8.82 0.15 -13.83
N GLU A 24 -7.56 -0.28 -13.89
CA GLU A 24 -6.95 -1.10 -12.84
C GLU A 24 -6.91 -0.38 -11.49
N PHE A 25 -6.54 0.90 -11.48
CA PHE A 25 -6.55 1.71 -10.26
C PHE A 25 -7.96 1.86 -9.68
N LEU A 26 -8.96 2.15 -10.53
CA LEU A 26 -10.36 2.27 -10.11
C LEU A 26 -10.93 0.94 -9.63
N PHE A 27 -10.57 -0.17 -10.28
CA PHE A 27 -10.91 -1.50 -9.80
C PHE A 27 -10.27 -1.78 -8.44
N GLY A 28 -9.02 -1.38 -8.25
CA GLY A 28 -8.34 -1.41 -6.97
C GLY A 28 -9.10 -0.66 -5.87
N ALA A 29 -9.48 0.59 -6.16
CA ALA A 29 -10.29 1.40 -5.26
C ALA A 29 -11.65 0.75 -4.94
N PHE A 30 -12.31 0.18 -5.95
CA PHE A 30 -13.55 -0.58 -5.77
C PHE A 30 -13.37 -1.76 -4.83
N ILE A 31 -12.28 -2.52 -4.94
CA ILE A 31 -11.99 -3.66 -4.05
C ILE A 31 -11.73 -3.19 -2.61
N VAL A 32 -10.94 -2.12 -2.43
CA VAL A 32 -10.68 -1.55 -1.09
C VAL A 32 -11.98 -1.13 -0.42
N ILE A 33 -12.82 -0.35 -1.12
CA ILE A 33 -14.09 0.16 -0.61
C ILE A 33 -15.11 -0.99 -0.43
N GLY A 34 -15.17 -1.91 -1.40
CA GLY A 34 -16.05 -3.08 -1.41
C GLY A 34 -15.79 -4.02 -0.24
N HIS A 35 -14.51 -4.25 0.12
CA HIS A 35 -14.18 -5.01 1.33
C HIS A 35 -14.53 -4.21 2.59
N ASN A 36 -13.96 -3.01 2.73
CA ASN A 36 -13.92 -2.32 4.02
C ASN A 36 -15.23 -1.67 4.43
N ILE A 37 -16.00 -1.15 3.47
CA ILE A 37 -17.25 -0.43 3.75
C ILE A 37 -18.45 -1.35 3.52
N PHE A 38 -18.49 -2.01 2.36
CA PHE A 38 -19.68 -2.77 1.93
C PHE A 38 -19.64 -4.25 2.29
N GLN A 39 -18.49 -4.78 2.73
CA GLN A 39 -18.32 -6.19 3.11
C GLN A 39 -18.72 -7.19 1.99
N VAL A 40 -18.55 -6.79 0.72
CA VAL A 40 -18.87 -7.62 -0.46
C VAL A 40 -17.66 -8.36 -1.04
N VAL A 41 -16.46 -8.04 -0.56
CA VAL A 41 -15.20 -8.71 -0.92
C VAL A 41 -14.62 -9.34 0.35
N PRO A 42 -14.12 -10.59 0.32
CA PRO A 42 -13.67 -11.28 1.53
C PRO A 42 -12.41 -10.69 2.17
N ASN A 43 -11.45 -10.22 1.37
CA ASN A 43 -10.22 -9.57 1.83
C ASN A 43 -9.58 -8.78 0.67
N GLU A 44 -9.43 -7.47 0.83
CA GLU A 44 -8.85 -6.61 -0.21
C GLU A 44 -7.36 -6.89 -0.41
N VAL A 45 -6.59 -7.10 0.66
CA VAL A 45 -5.13 -7.24 0.56
C VAL A 45 -4.75 -8.51 -0.21
N ILE A 46 -5.39 -9.65 0.07
CA ILE A 46 -5.14 -10.91 -0.65
C ILE A 46 -5.55 -10.77 -2.12
N VAL A 47 -6.75 -10.26 -2.38
CA VAL A 47 -7.27 -10.09 -3.75
C VAL A 47 -6.36 -9.16 -4.56
N LEU A 48 -6.00 -8.00 -4.01
CA LEU A 48 -5.19 -7.01 -4.71
C LEU A 48 -3.72 -7.40 -4.80
N SER A 49 -3.19 -8.18 -3.86
CA SER A 49 -1.84 -8.73 -4.00
C SER A 49 -1.77 -9.69 -5.19
N ILE A 50 -2.76 -10.58 -5.35
CA ILE A 50 -2.81 -11.52 -6.48
C ILE A 50 -2.98 -10.75 -7.80
N VAL A 51 -3.98 -9.87 -7.87
CA VAL A 51 -4.24 -9.04 -9.07
C VAL A 51 -3.03 -8.20 -9.42
N GLY A 52 -2.38 -7.59 -8.42
CA GLY A 52 -1.20 -6.77 -8.59
C GLY A 52 0.00 -7.56 -9.12
N LEU A 53 0.29 -8.72 -8.53
CA LEU A 53 1.36 -9.61 -9.00
C LEU A 53 1.14 -10.06 -10.45
N VAL A 54 -0.10 -10.38 -10.82
CA VAL A 54 -0.47 -10.77 -12.19
C VAL A 54 -0.36 -9.58 -13.14
N SER A 55 -0.95 -8.44 -12.80
CA SER A 55 -0.90 -7.22 -13.62
C SER A 55 0.54 -6.80 -13.90
N ILE A 56 1.37 -6.68 -12.86
CA ILE A 56 2.78 -6.31 -13.00
C ILE A 56 3.53 -7.33 -13.85
N ARG A 57 3.31 -8.63 -13.64
CA ARG A 57 4.01 -9.67 -14.40
C ARG A 57 3.67 -9.65 -15.89
N LEU A 58 2.41 -9.38 -16.23
CA LEU A 58 1.92 -9.34 -17.61
C LEU A 58 2.27 -8.03 -18.32
N ARG A 59 2.21 -6.90 -17.61
CA ARG A 59 2.35 -5.56 -18.22
C ARG A 59 3.76 -4.99 -18.12
N ASP A 60 4.47 -5.27 -17.02
CA ASP A 60 5.81 -4.73 -16.74
C ASP A 60 6.90 -5.83 -16.81
N GLY A 61 6.51 -7.08 -17.06
CA GLY A 61 7.39 -8.21 -17.32
C GLY A 61 8.02 -8.85 -16.08
N ARG A 62 8.45 -8.07 -15.08
CA ARG A 62 9.12 -8.57 -13.87
C ARG A 62 8.59 -7.89 -12.61
N TRP A 63 8.47 -8.64 -11.50
CA TRP A 63 8.03 -8.11 -10.21
C TRP A 63 8.95 -7.05 -9.59
N SER A 64 10.20 -6.97 -10.05
CA SER A 64 11.10 -5.85 -9.70
C SER A 64 10.59 -4.48 -10.14
N ALA A 65 9.57 -4.43 -11.02
CA ALA A 65 8.87 -3.20 -11.37
C ALA A 65 8.10 -2.59 -10.19
N MET A 66 7.72 -3.39 -9.18
CA MET A 66 7.10 -2.91 -7.93
C MET A 66 8.10 -2.28 -6.95
N GLY A 67 9.37 -2.11 -7.34
CA GLY A 67 10.42 -1.60 -6.44
C GLY A 67 11.15 -2.68 -5.64
N LEU A 68 10.77 -3.97 -5.79
CA LEU A 68 11.48 -5.11 -5.21
C LEU A 68 12.87 -5.29 -5.86
N LYS A 69 13.83 -4.49 -5.41
CA LYS A 69 15.20 -4.45 -5.91
C LYS A 69 16.17 -4.50 -4.74
N ARG A 70 17.35 -5.08 -4.97
CA ARG A 70 18.44 -5.05 -3.99
C ARG A 70 18.88 -3.59 -3.78
N PRO A 71 18.90 -3.07 -2.55
CA PRO A 71 19.32 -1.71 -2.31
C PRO A 71 20.83 -1.57 -2.54
N SER A 72 21.25 -0.37 -2.96
CA SER A 72 22.67 -0.02 -3.09
C SER A 72 23.37 0.10 -1.73
N SER A 73 22.63 0.47 -0.68
CA SER A 73 23.12 0.57 0.69
C SER A 73 22.05 0.16 1.69
N TRP A 74 22.29 -0.94 2.40
CA TRP A 74 21.43 -1.37 3.50
C TRP A 74 21.40 -0.36 4.64
N GLY A 75 22.52 0.31 4.93
CA GLY A 75 22.58 1.36 5.95
C GLY A 75 21.64 2.53 5.64
N ARG A 76 21.57 2.94 4.37
CA ARG A 76 20.62 3.97 3.91
C ARG A 76 19.17 3.51 4.07
N ILE A 77 18.86 2.27 3.71
CA ILE A 77 17.51 1.72 3.88
C ILE A 77 17.12 1.65 5.37
N CYS A 78 18.03 1.19 6.24
CA CYS A 78 17.78 1.18 7.69
C CYS A 78 17.52 2.59 8.21
N LEU A 79 18.30 3.59 7.78
CA LEU A 79 18.10 4.98 8.18
C LEU A 79 16.73 5.52 7.74
N ILE A 80 16.36 5.29 6.47
CA ILE A 80 15.06 5.71 5.92
C ILE A 80 13.91 5.03 6.69
N ALA A 81 14.00 3.71 6.91
CA ALA A 81 12.97 2.96 7.62
C ALA A 81 12.80 3.44 9.07
N LEU A 82 13.91 3.65 9.79
CA LEU A 82 13.89 4.17 11.16
C LEU A 82 13.35 5.61 11.21
N ALA A 83 13.76 6.46 10.27
CA ALA A 83 13.26 7.83 10.18
C ALA A 83 11.75 7.88 9.87
N ALA A 84 11.28 7.08 8.92
CA ALA A 84 9.87 6.97 8.58
C ALA A 84 9.04 6.41 9.76
N ALA A 85 9.56 5.39 10.45
CA ALA A 85 8.92 4.83 11.65
C ALA A 85 8.85 5.86 12.78
N ALA A 86 9.94 6.58 13.06
CA ALA A 86 9.97 7.64 14.07
C ALA A 86 9.00 8.77 13.71
N LEU A 87 9.01 9.23 12.46
CA LEU A 87 8.10 10.26 11.97
C LEU A 87 6.64 9.82 12.11
N ARG A 88 6.33 8.57 11.73
CA ARG A 88 4.99 7.99 11.87
C ARG A 88 4.52 7.95 13.32
N ILE A 89 5.38 7.50 14.25
CA ILE A 89 5.06 7.43 15.67
C ILE A 89 4.82 8.83 16.22
N VAL A 90 5.75 9.76 15.97
CA VAL A 90 5.66 11.13 16.51
C VAL A 90 4.45 11.87 15.95
N VAL A 91 4.26 11.88 14.62
CA VAL A 91 3.12 12.57 14.00
C VAL A 91 1.81 11.92 14.41
N GLY A 92 1.74 10.59 14.45
CA GLY A 92 0.56 9.86 14.90
C GLY A 92 0.14 10.23 16.32
N GLN A 93 1.05 10.02 17.27
CA GLN A 93 0.75 10.15 18.71
C GLN A 93 0.57 11.59 19.17
N PHE A 94 1.36 12.53 18.62
CA PHE A 94 1.39 13.90 19.14
C PHE A 94 0.64 14.91 18.28
N VAL A 95 0.24 14.54 17.05
CA VAL A 95 -0.50 15.45 16.16
C VAL A 95 -1.82 14.84 15.73
N ILE A 96 -1.80 13.68 15.06
CA ILE A 96 -3.00 13.14 14.43
C ILE A 96 -4.01 12.68 15.47
N GLU A 97 -3.61 11.84 16.44
CA GLU A 97 -4.52 11.33 17.46
C GLU A 97 -5.14 12.44 18.33
N PRO A 98 -4.37 13.43 18.84
CA PRO A 98 -4.97 14.53 19.60
C PRO A 98 -5.95 15.38 18.78
N VAL A 99 -5.63 15.67 17.51
CA VAL A 99 -6.48 16.49 16.65
C VAL A 99 -7.74 15.72 16.23
N SER A 100 -7.63 14.45 15.87
CA SER A 100 -8.80 13.65 15.48
C SER A 100 -9.73 13.37 16.66
N ALA A 101 -9.20 13.26 17.88
CA ALA A 101 -9.98 13.08 19.11
C ALA A 101 -10.90 14.28 19.43
N LEU A 102 -10.67 15.44 18.82
CA LEU A 102 -11.58 16.59 18.93
C LEU A 102 -12.93 16.36 18.24
N PHE A 103 -12.99 15.42 17.29
CA PHE A 103 -14.15 15.21 16.42
C PHE A 103 -14.70 13.77 16.47
N TRP A 104 -13.84 12.78 16.72
CA TRP A 104 -14.20 11.36 16.65
C TRP A 104 -13.65 10.55 17.83
N ALA A 105 -14.27 9.39 18.06
CA ALA A 105 -13.80 8.43 19.05
C ALA A 105 -12.41 7.87 18.68
N LYS A 106 -11.71 7.35 19.70
CA LYS A 106 -10.41 6.70 19.53
C LYS A 106 -10.48 5.52 18.56
N PRO A 107 -9.40 5.25 17.81
CA PRO A 107 -9.35 4.11 16.90
C PRO A 107 -9.63 2.76 17.58
N THR A 108 -10.44 1.93 16.95
CA THR A 108 -10.68 0.55 17.41
C THR A 108 -9.43 -0.30 17.22
N ALA A 109 -8.99 -1.01 18.27
CA ALA A 109 -7.89 -1.95 18.19
C ALA A 109 -8.31 -3.25 17.46
N PRO A 110 -7.36 -3.98 16.82
CA PRO A 110 -7.65 -5.30 16.26
C PRO A 110 -8.18 -6.28 17.33
N ALA A 111 -9.08 -7.18 16.95
CA ALA A 111 -9.75 -8.10 17.88
C ALA A 111 -8.78 -8.92 18.75
N LEU A 112 -7.66 -9.37 18.18
CA LEU A 112 -6.65 -10.18 18.87
C LEU A 112 -5.67 -9.36 19.73
N ALA A 113 -5.78 -8.02 19.78
CA ALA A 113 -4.79 -7.17 20.45
C ALA A 113 -4.68 -7.50 21.95
N ASN A 114 -5.79 -7.81 22.61
CA ASN A 114 -5.82 -8.13 24.04
C ASN A 114 -5.17 -9.49 24.36
N GLU A 115 -5.10 -10.40 23.39
CA GLU A 115 -4.52 -11.75 23.56
C GLU A 115 -2.99 -11.76 23.52
N ILE A 116 -2.37 -10.66 23.08
CA ILE A 116 -0.92 -10.54 22.93
C ILE A 116 -0.24 -10.27 24.28
N THR A 117 -0.85 -9.47 25.14
CA THR A 117 -0.22 -8.99 26.37
C THR A 117 0.10 -10.16 27.31
N GLY A 118 1.37 -10.34 27.66
CA GLY A 118 1.84 -11.41 28.53
C GLY A 118 1.92 -12.80 27.87
N ASN A 119 1.64 -12.92 26.56
CA ASN A 119 1.63 -14.20 25.85
C ASN A 119 2.63 -14.20 24.68
N ALA A 120 3.86 -14.67 24.94
CA ALA A 120 4.94 -14.67 23.95
C ALA A 120 4.61 -15.50 22.69
N LYS A 121 3.87 -16.61 22.83
CA LYS A 121 3.46 -17.44 21.68
C LYS A 121 2.52 -16.66 20.77
N MET A 122 1.51 -16.00 21.35
CA MET A 122 0.59 -15.16 20.58
C MET A 122 1.28 -13.94 19.99
N ALA A 123 2.23 -13.32 20.70
CA ALA A 123 3.02 -12.22 20.17
C ALA A 123 3.83 -12.63 18.93
N LEU A 124 4.50 -13.80 18.97
CA LEU A 124 5.26 -14.32 17.82
C LEU A 124 4.35 -14.68 16.63
N LEU A 125 3.18 -15.27 16.90
CA LEU A 125 2.20 -15.58 15.87
C LEU A 125 1.65 -14.29 15.23
N ALA A 126 1.26 -13.31 16.04
CA ALA A 126 0.78 -12.02 15.56
C ALA A 126 1.85 -11.30 14.74
N LEU A 127 3.12 -11.33 15.18
CA LEU A 127 4.24 -10.76 14.44
C LEU A 127 4.41 -11.43 13.07
N LEU A 128 4.38 -12.77 13.01
CA LEU A 128 4.48 -13.52 11.75
C LEU A 128 3.34 -13.13 10.80
N LEU A 129 2.11 -13.06 11.30
CA LEU A 129 0.94 -12.70 10.50
C LEU A 129 1.02 -11.27 9.99
N VAL A 130 1.36 -10.31 10.87
CA VAL A 130 1.51 -8.90 10.49
C VAL A 130 2.64 -8.71 9.48
N TRP A 131 3.77 -9.41 9.60
CA TRP A 131 4.86 -9.27 8.63
C TRP A 131 4.51 -9.88 7.26
N MET A 132 3.98 -11.10 7.24
CA MET A 132 3.79 -11.84 5.99
C MET A 132 2.51 -11.44 5.25
N PHE A 133 1.43 -11.14 5.97
CA PHE A 133 0.15 -10.83 5.37
C PHE A 133 -0.12 -9.33 5.31
N ALA A 134 0.00 -8.62 6.43
CA ALA A 134 -0.28 -7.19 6.45
C ALA A 134 0.85 -6.39 5.77
N ALA A 135 2.05 -6.35 6.34
CA ALA A 135 3.14 -5.52 5.86
C ALA A 135 3.53 -5.84 4.41
N LEU A 136 3.83 -7.12 4.09
CA LEU A 136 4.20 -7.51 2.73
C LEU A 136 3.03 -7.38 1.74
N GLY A 137 1.82 -7.83 2.11
CA GLY A 137 0.66 -7.78 1.24
C GLY A 137 0.21 -6.34 0.94
N GLU A 138 0.23 -5.47 1.95
CA GLU A 138 -0.05 -4.05 1.79
C GLU A 138 1.03 -3.35 0.95
N GLU A 139 2.31 -3.71 1.11
CA GLU A 139 3.38 -3.18 0.26
C GLU A 139 3.16 -3.54 -1.22
N ILE A 140 2.86 -4.82 -1.51
CA ILE A 140 2.55 -5.28 -2.88
C ILE A 140 1.31 -4.57 -3.42
N THR A 141 0.26 -4.46 -2.60
CA THR A 141 -1.03 -3.87 -2.99
C THR A 141 -0.91 -2.37 -3.23
N TYR A 142 -0.54 -1.60 -2.22
CA TYR A 142 -0.65 -0.15 -2.25
C TYR A 142 0.52 0.50 -3.00
N ARG A 143 1.77 0.14 -2.67
CA ARG A 143 2.97 0.79 -3.24
C ARG A 143 3.47 0.08 -4.50
N GLY A 144 3.42 -1.24 -4.51
CA GLY A 144 3.82 -2.04 -5.67
C GLY A 144 2.85 -1.89 -6.83
N TYR A 145 1.56 -2.13 -6.58
CA TYR A 145 0.54 -2.21 -7.62
C TYR A 145 -0.20 -0.89 -7.83
N LEU A 146 -1.01 -0.44 -6.87
CA LEU A 146 -1.91 0.70 -7.05
C LEU A 146 -1.15 1.99 -7.35
N LEU A 147 -0.05 2.26 -6.65
CA LEU A 147 0.79 3.44 -6.94
C LEU A 147 1.40 3.37 -8.35
N THR A 148 1.88 2.20 -8.78
CA THR A 148 2.40 2.03 -10.15
C THR A 148 1.33 2.35 -11.18
N ARG A 149 0.10 1.87 -10.99
CA ARG A 149 -1.02 2.14 -11.92
C ARG A 149 -1.50 3.57 -11.89
N ALA A 150 -1.53 4.20 -10.71
CA ALA A 150 -1.81 5.63 -10.60
C ALA A 150 -0.75 6.47 -11.35
N ALA A 151 0.54 6.15 -11.17
CA ALA A 151 1.63 6.85 -11.83
C ALA A 151 1.63 6.64 -13.35
N ASP A 152 1.27 5.44 -13.84
CA ASP A 152 1.16 5.13 -15.28
C ASP A 152 0.20 6.07 -16.02
N VAL A 153 -0.89 6.50 -15.37
CA VAL A 153 -1.87 7.45 -15.94
C VAL A 153 -1.19 8.77 -16.34
N GLY A 154 -0.24 9.24 -15.54
CA GLY A 154 0.55 10.45 -15.78
C GLY A 154 1.97 10.17 -16.29
N LYS A 155 2.15 9.06 -17.02
CA LYS A 155 3.42 8.64 -17.66
C LYS A 155 4.59 8.55 -16.67
N ARG A 156 4.32 8.19 -15.41
CA ARG A 156 5.32 8.08 -14.34
C ARG A 156 6.12 9.37 -14.13
N SER A 157 5.53 10.53 -14.41
CA SER A 157 6.12 11.81 -14.05
C SER A 157 6.19 11.97 -12.53
N ALA A 158 7.09 12.83 -12.04
CA ALA A 158 7.18 13.12 -10.60
C ALA A 158 5.83 13.58 -10.02
N LEU A 159 5.10 14.43 -10.74
CA LEU A 159 3.76 14.86 -10.36
C LEU A 159 2.77 13.68 -10.28
N ALA A 160 2.81 12.74 -11.25
CA ALA A 160 1.94 11.57 -11.24
C ALA A 160 2.21 10.65 -10.05
N TYR A 161 3.47 10.51 -9.64
CA TYR A 161 3.82 9.79 -8.41
C TYR A 161 3.30 10.51 -7.17
N TRP A 162 3.48 11.84 -7.06
CA TRP A 162 2.95 12.60 -5.92
C TRP A 162 1.42 12.50 -5.80
N VAL A 163 0.71 12.69 -6.91
CA VAL A 163 -0.76 12.50 -6.95
C VAL A 163 -1.13 11.06 -6.60
N GLY A 164 -0.41 10.07 -7.16
CA GLY A 164 -0.61 8.66 -6.87
C GLY A 164 -0.42 8.32 -5.40
N ILE A 165 0.62 8.84 -4.75
CA ILE A 165 0.89 8.66 -3.32
C ILE A 165 -0.28 9.18 -2.50
N VAL A 166 -0.79 10.39 -2.80
CA VAL A 166 -1.94 10.96 -2.10
C VAL A 166 -3.18 10.07 -2.26
N LEU A 167 -3.52 9.68 -3.48
CA LEU A 167 -4.70 8.84 -3.76
C LEU A 167 -4.59 7.47 -3.09
N VAL A 168 -3.43 6.82 -3.18
CA VAL A 168 -3.17 5.52 -2.54
C VAL A 168 -3.20 5.64 -1.01
N SER A 169 -2.75 6.76 -0.44
CA SER A 169 -2.82 7.01 1.00
C SER A 169 -4.26 7.17 1.49
N ILE A 170 -5.11 7.81 0.69
CA ILE A 170 -6.55 7.88 0.97
C ILE A 170 -7.16 6.48 0.95
N LEU A 171 -6.85 5.67 -0.07
CA LEU A 171 -7.32 4.27 -0.14
C LEU A 171 -6.80 3.45 1.05
N PHE A 172 -5.55 3.64 1.47
CA PHE A 172 -4.98 2.97 2.63
C PHE A 172 -5.71 3.33 3.93
N GLY A 173 -6.15 4.58 4.07
CA GLY A 173 -7.05 5.02 5.14
C GLY A 173 -8.39 4.28 5.12
N TYR A 174 -9.02 4.17 3.94
CA TYR A 174 -10.24 3.36 3.76
C TYR A 174 -10.00 1.86 4.00
N GLY A 175 -8.81 1.35 3.72
CA GLY A 175 -8.36 -0.01 4.09
C GLY A 175 -8.39 -0.28 5.60
N HIS A 176 -8.57 0.76 6.40
CA HIS A 176 -8.63 0.69 7.85
C HIS A 176 -9.95 1.23 8.41
N TYR A 177 -11.02 1.15 7.60
CA TYR A 177 -12.35 1.65 7.96
C TYR A 177 -12.85 1.10 9.31
N TYR A 178 -12.52 -0.15 9.65
CA TYR A 178 -12.91 -0.78 10.92
C TYR A 178 -12.41 -0.01 12.16
N LYS A 179 -11.35 0.80 12.02
CA LYS A 179 -10.82 1.63 13.11
C LYS A 179 -11.68 2.87 13.40
N GLY A 180 -12.70 3.15 12.59
CA GLY A 180 -13.48 4.39 12.64
C GLY A 180 -12.74 5.59 12.03
N ALA A 181 -13.41 6.75 11.96
CA ALA A 181 -12.92 7.93 11.25
C ALA A 181 -11.52 8.40 11.71
N SER A 182 -11.26 8.43 13.02
CA SER A 182 -9.93 8.76 13.56
C SER A 182 -8.85 7.80 13.04
N GLY A 183 -9.14 6.50 13.02
CA GLY A 183 -8.19 5.49 12.58
C GLY A 183 -7.96 5.49 11.06
N MET A 184 -8.98 5.86 10.26
CA MET A 184 -8.81 6.05 8.82
C MET A 184 -7.86 7.20 8.51
N ILE A 185 -7.99 8.33 9.21
CA ILE A 185 -7.10 9.49 9.04
C ILE A 185 -5.68 9.13 9.45
N ASP A 186 -5.50 8.53 10.63
CA ASP A 186 -4.20 8.09 11.14
C ASP A 186 -3.53 7.06 10.23
N SER A 187 -4.27 6.07 9.74
CA SER A 187 -3.78 5.13 8.73
C SER A 187 -3.42 5.83 7.42
N GLY A 188 -4.25 6.75 6.92
CA GLY A 188 -3.96 7.48 5.68
C GLY A 188 -2.68 8.31 5.78
N VAL A 189 -2.46 9.00 6.90
CA VAL A 189 -1.20 9.70 7.18
C VAL A 189 -0.02 8.74 7.24
N ALA A 190 -0.20 7.55 7.82
CA ALA A 190 0.83 6.50 7.77
C ALA A 190 1.17 6.09 6.33
N GLY A 191 0.15 5.90 5.50
CA GLY A 191 0.30 5.61 4.07
C GLY A 191 1.12 6.67 3.36
N LEU A 192 0.88 7.95 3.65
CA LEU A 192 1.58 9.09 3.06
C LEU A 192 3.05 9.15 3.48
N ILE A 193 3.32 9.03 4.78
CA ILE A 193 4.70 9.03 5.33
C ILE A 193 5.51 7.91 4.68
N LEU A 194 4.98 6.70 4.69
CA LEU A 194 5.68 5.54 4.16
C LEU A 194 5.78 5.57 2.62
N GLY A 195 4.82 6.18 1.93
CA GLY A 195 4.88 6.35 0.47
C GLY A 195 5.91 7.39 0.00
N THR A 196 6.42 8.23 0.90
CA THR A 196 7.42 9.27 0.61
C THR A 196 8.83 8.93 1.12
N ALA A 197 8.97 7.83 1.85
CA ALA A 197 10.24 7.30 2.37
C ALA A 197 11.04 6.58 1.27
#